data_AF-A0A6I3GSK8-F1
#
_entry.id   AF-A0A6I3GSK8-F1
#
_cell.length_a   1.000
_cell.length_b   1.000
_cell.length_c   1.000
_cell.angle_alpha   90.00
_cell.angle_beta   90.00
_cell.angle_gamma   90.00
#
_symmetry.space_group_name_H-M   'P 1'
#
loop_
_entity.id
_entity.type
_entity.pdbx_description
1 polymer ?
#
loop_
_entity_poly.entity_id
_entity_poly.type
_entity_poly.pdbx_seq_one_letter_code
_entity_poly.pdbx_strand_id
1 'polypeptide(L)' 'ALLNIFIGIFNLIPLLPFDGGHVVIALYERFQEKRKRTDQRYLADVSRMAPVAYVVISVLAVVGILAMFLDITKGVSM' A
#
# COMPACT_ATOMS: atom_id res chain seq x y z
N ALA A 1 8.81 -21.39 -1.11
CA ALA A 1 7.33 -21.30 -1.11
C ALA A 1 6.82 -20.19 -0.18
N LEU A 2 7.18 -20.19 1.12
CA LEU A 2 6.71 -19.21 2.11
C LEU A 2 6.97 -17.75 1.75
N LEU A 3 8.14 -17.41 1.19
CA LEU A 3 8.50 -16.04 0.82
C LEU A 3 7.58 -15.46 -0.27
N ASN A 4 7.28 -16.24 -1.31
CA ASN A 4 6.38 -15.80 -2.38
C ASN A 4 4.95 -15.59 -1.84
N ILE A 5 4.50 -16.47 -0.95
CA ILE A 5 3.19 -16.35 -0.29
C ILE A 5 3.17 -15.10 0.61
N PHE A 6 4.24 -14.86 1.37
CA PHE A 6 4.37 -13.68 2.22
C PHE A 6 4.33 -12.39 1.40
N ILE A 7 5.13 -12.29 0.33
CA ILE A 7 5.13 -11.12 -0.56
C ILE A 7 3.75 -10.93 -1.19
N GLY A 8 3.11 -12.02 -1.63
CA GLY A 8 1.76 -11.98 -2.19
C GLY A 8 0.72 -11.45 -1.20
N ILE A 9 0.72 -11.93 0.05
CA ILE A 9 -0.20 -11.47 1.10
C ILE A 9 0.11 -10.02 1.52
N PHE A 10 1.38 -9.66 1.63
CA PHE A 10 1.81 -8.31 1.98
C PHE A 10 1.38 -7.28 0.91
N ASN A 11 1.47 -7.65 -0.38
CA ASN A 11 0.98 -6.82 -1.48
C ASN A 11 -0.56 -6.72 -1.57
N LEU A 12 -1.30 -7.59 -0.87
CA LEU A 12 -2.76 -7.48 -0.77
C LEU A 12 -3.22 -6.52 0.33
N ILE A 13 -2.30 -5.98 1.14
CA ILE A 13 -2.62 -4.96 2.15
C ILE A 13 -3.22 -3.73 1.43
N PRO A 14 -4.34 -3.17 1.92
CA PRO A 14 -5.07 -2.09 1.26
C PRO A 14 -4.40 -0.72 1.42
N LEU A 15 -3.14 -0.59 0.99
CA LEU A 15 -2.40 0.67 0.94
C LEU A 15 -1.95 0.89 -0.51
N LEU A 16 -1.92 2.13 -1.00
CA LEU A 16 -1.52 2.44 -2.38
C LEU A 16 -0.15 1.92 -2.84
N PRO A 17 0.91 1.89 -2.01
CA PRO A 17 2.17 1.27 -2.45
C PRO A 17 2.06 -0.24 -2.69
N PHE A 18 0.95 -0.86 -2.27
CA PHE A 18 0.64 -2.27 -2.50
C PHE A 18 -0.51 -2.43 -3.49
N ASP A 19 -0.53 -3.54 -4.22
CA ASP A 19 -1.53 -3.81 -5.26
C ASP A 19 -2.96 -3.86 -4.68
N GLY A 20 -3.13 -4.23 -3.42
CA GLY A 20 -4.40 -4.22 -2.70
C GLY A 20 -5.08 -2.85 -2.63
N GLY A 21 -4.31 -1.75 -2.67
CA GLY A 21 -4.87 -0.38 -2.72
C GLY A 21 -5.73 -0.13 -3.96
N HIS A 22 -5.36 -0.70 -5.11
CA HIS A 22 -6.11 -0.58 -6.36
C HIS A 22 -7.43 -1.36 -6.30
N VAL A 23 -7.42 -2.51 -5.63
CA VAL A 23 -8.63 -3.32 -5.41
C VAL A 23 -9.65 -2.56 -4.56
N VAL A 24 -9.20 -1.85 -3.51
CA VAL A 24 -10.08 -1.01 -2.69
C VAL A 24 -10.67 0.14 -3.48
N ILE A 25 -9.88 0.80 -4.31
CA ILE A 25 -10.35 1.88 -5.20
C ILE A 25 -11.41 1.34 -6.15
N ALA A 26 -11.12 0.26 -6.88
CA ALA A 26 -12.05 -0.34 -7.82
C ALA A 26 -13.34 -0.82 -7.13
N LEU A 27 -13.25 -1.35 -5.91
CA LEU A 27 -14.41 -1.76 -5.13
C LEU A 27 -15.26 -0.55 -4.72
N TYR A 28 -14.62 0.54 -4.30
CA TYR A 28 -15.29 1.80 -3.94
C TYR A 28 -15.99 2.43 -5.14
N GLU A 29 -15.33 2.48 -6.31
CA GLU A 29 -15.91 2.95 -7.56
C GLU A 29 -17.15 2.14 -7.93
N ARG A 30 -17.03 0.81 -7.97
CA ARG A 30 -18.13 -0.11 -8.29
C ARG A 30 -19.29 -0.01 -7.30
N PHE A 31 -18.99 0.22 -6.01
CA PHE A 31 -20.00 0.44 -4.99
C PHE A 31 -20.76 1.76 -5.22
N GLN A 32 -20.05 2.83 -5.54
CA GLN A 32 -20.63 4.14 -5.83
C GLN A 32 -21.47 4.16 -7.11
N GLU A 33 -21.03 3.47 -8.17
CA GLU A 33 -21.80 3.27 -9.40
C GLU A 33 -23.13 2.56 -9.13
N LYS A 34 -23.07 1.43 -8.40
CA LYS A 34 -24.27 0.70 -7.97
C LYS A 34 -25.20 1.57 -7.12
N ARG A 35 -24.65 2.37 -6.20
CA ARG A 35 -25.43 3.26 -5.34
C ARG A 35 -26.13 4.36 -6.12
N LYS A 36 -25.46 4.94 -7.12
CA LYS A 36 -26.00 6.02 -7.95
C LYS A 36 -26.92 5.54 -9.07
N ARG A 37 -27.11 4.21 -9.25
CA ARG A 37 -27.89 3.60 -10.34
C ARG A 37 -27.58 4.23 -11.71
N THR A 38 -26.30 4.53 -11.92
CA THR A 38 -25.82 5.26 -13.08
C THR A 38 -24.79 4.39 -13.78
N ASP A 39 -24.95 4.18 -15.09
CA ASP A 39 -24.01 3.43 -15.94
C ASP A 39 -22.72 4.22 -16.27
N GLN A 40 -22.56 5.41 -15.70
CA GLN A 40 -21.34 6.20 -15.88
C GLN A 40 -20.25 5.71 -14.93
N ARG A 41 -19.08 5.42 -15.50
CA ARG A 41 -17.89 5.05 -14.74
C ARG A 41 -17.55 6.16 -13.75
N TYR A 42 -17.55 5.84 -12.46
CA TYR A 42 -17.06 6.77 -11.44
C TYR A 42 -15.57 6.52 -11.26
N LEU A 43 -14.75 7.35 -11.88
CA LEU A 43 -13.31 7.33 -11.66
C LEU A 43 -13.00 8.07 -10.36
N ALA A 44 -12.60 7.32 -9.34
CA ALA A 44 -12.03 7.90 -8.15
C ALA A 44 -10.69 8.54 -8.52
N ASP A 45 -10.51 9.79 -8.11
CA ASP A 45 -9.31 10.55 -8.41
C ASP A 45 -8.13 10.01 -7.58
N VAL A 46 -7.42 9.03 -8.14
CA VAL A 46 -6.27 8.35 -7.52
C VAL A 46 -5.15 9.34 -7.21
N SER A 47 -5.08 10.48 -7.92
CA SER A 47 -4.09 11.53 -7.67
C SER A 47 -4.19 12.10 -6.25
N ARG A 48 -5.40 12.12 -5.67
CA ARG A 48 -5.63 12.57 -4.28
C ARG A 48 -5.07 11.61 -3.24
N MET A 49 -4.75 10.39 -3.64
CA MET A 49 -4.18 9.37 -2.76
C MET A 49 -2.65 9.34 -2.80
N ALA A 50 -2.02 10.05 -3.73
CA ALA A 50 -0.56 10.18 -3.83
C ALA A 50 0.10 10.68 -2.52
N PRO A 51 -0.46 11.68 -1.79
CA PRO A 51 0.11 12.10 -0.51
C PRO A 51 0.13 10.98 0.52
N VAL A 52 -0.93 10.17 0.59
CA VAL A 52 -1.01 9.02 1.50
C VAL A 52 0.03 7.97 1.13
N ALA A 53 0.19 7.69 -0.17
CA ALA A 53 1.22 6.77 -0.65
C ALA A 53 2.62 7.23 -0.25
N TYR A 54 2.94 8.52 -0.43
CA TYR A 54 4.23 9.08 0.00
C TYR A 54 4.46 8.99 1.51
N VAL A 55 3.42 9.20 2.32
CA VAL A 55 3.52 9.00 3.79
C VAL A 55 3.85 7.54 4.11
N VAL A 56 3.14 6.58 3.52
CA VAL A 56 3.41 5.15 3.77
C VAL A 56 4.83 4.77 3.34
N ILE A 57 5.25 5.19 2.13
CA ILE A 57 6.60 4.91 1.62
C ILE A 57 7.67 5.53 2.51
N SER A 58 7.49 6.78 2.96
CA SER A 58 8.45 7.44 3.84
C SER A 58 8.55 6.75 5.20
N VAL A 59 7.43 6.32 5.79
CA VAL A 59 7.43 5.54 7.04
C VAL A 59 8.18 4.22 6.85
N LEU A 60 7.88 3.46 5.79
CA LEU A 60 8.55 2.19 5.51
C LEU A 60 10.06 2.38 5.28
N ALA A 61 10.44 3.45 4.56
CA ALA A 61 11.84 3.80 4.33
C ALA A 61 12.55 4.14 5.64
N VAL A 62 11.95 4.98 6.49
CA VAL A 62 12.51 5.34 7.80
C VAL A 62 12.69 4.10 8.67
N VAL A 63 11.68 3.23 8.76
CA VAL A 63 11.77 1.97 9.51
C VAL A 63 12.87 1.07 8.94
N GLY A 64 12.95 0.93 7.62
CA GLY A 64 13.99 0.13 6.95
C GLY A 64 15.40 0.66 7.23
N ILE A 65 15.60 1.97 7.11
CA ILE A 65 16.89 2.62 7.39
C ILE A 65 17.26 2.46 8.86
N LEU A 66 16.33 2.70 9.79
CA LEU A 66 16.57 2.54 11.22
C LEU A 66 16.89 1.08 11.58
N ALA A 67 16.18 0.12 10.99
CA ALA A 67 16.44 -1.30 11.20
C ALA A 67 17.84 -1.68 10.69
N MET A 68 18.21 -1.23 9.48
CA MET A 68 19.56 -1.43 8.94
C MET A 68 20.64 -0.78 9.81
N PHE A 69 20.39 0.45 10.28
CA PHE A 69 21.32 1.15 11.17
C PHE A 69 21.50 0.40 12.50
N LEU A 70 20.41 -0.09 13.09
CA LEU A 70 20.45 -0.91 14.30
C LEU A 70 21.18 -2.24 14.09
N ASP A 71 20.98 -2.87 12.93
CA ASP A 71 21.63 -4.14 12.60
C ASP A 71 23.14 -3.96 12.39
N ILE A 72 23.56 -2.89 11.72
CA ILE A 72 24.99 -2.54 11.56
C ILE A 72 25.63 -2.20 12.92
N THR A 73 24.96 -1.40 13.74
CA THR A 73 25.52 -0.96 15.04
C THR A 73 25.56 -2.09 16.07
N LYS A 74 24.52 -2.92 16.14
CA LYS A 74 24.48 -4.09 17.04
C LYS A 74 25.30 -5.26 16.50
N GLY A 75 25.36 -5.45 15.19
CA GLY A 75 26.16 -6.49 14.54
C GLY A 75 27.67 -6.30 14.69
N VAL A 76 28.14 -5.11 15.07
CA VAL A 76 29.55 -4.84 15.44
C VAL A 76 29.81 -5.07 16.95
N SER A 77 28.77 -5.14 17.76
CA SER A 77 28.84 -5.47 19.20
C SER A 77 28.67 -6.98 19.39
N MET A 78 29.70 -7.76 19.05
CA MET A 78 29.88 -9.10 19.63
C MET A 78 30.37 -9.00 21.07
#